data_AF-X1DPH8-F1
#
_entry.id   AF-X1DPH8-F1
#
_cell.length_a   1.000
_cell.length_b   1.000
_cell.length_c   1.000
_cell.angle_alpha   90.00
_cell.angle_beta   90.00
_cell.angle_gamma   90.00
#
_symmetry.space_group_name_H-M   'P 1'
#
loop_
_entity.id
_entity.type
_entity.pdbx_description
1 polymer ?
#
loop_
_entity_poly.entity_id
_entity_poly.type
_entity_poly.pdbx_seq_one_letter_code
_entity_poly.pdbx_strand_id
1 'polypeptide(L)'
;MTKDSTNKKRRVHFDPDNIDTIVEEETNLLKAAIAAGVHINASCGGAGVCGTCKVLIKEGEVESTRTEKLSDEEYKQGFRQACQSQIITDLTVYMPVESRLEKAILSREAKKTSEVLATGWRFKPALSKLLVELPPPTLADNAGDLSRLLRGLRQRYNLRNISVDFSVIKKLAKVLRNGRWKVTVTTLITAAKPRTKEWRRPRVINIESGDTREKHYSLAFDIGTTTISGQLLDLNQGKVIAESIDYNGQISYGEDVITRIAYCQKRGGLKKLQQAVTATINGVIRELKAQSQIDAKYIGHIILAGNTTMTQILLGLDPKYIRLAPYTPIANFFPPVRANSLGIKVGKQVYLFTFPSVASYVGGDIVSGIVGAGVHQRKNLTLFIDVGTNGEIVVGNSDWMVTAS
;
A
#
# COMPACT_ATOMS: atom_id res chain seq x y z
N MET A 1 16.76 -10.34 -44.33
CA MET A 1 17.79 -10.96 -43.47
C MET A 1 17.27 -11.02 -42.05
N THR A 2 16.57 -12.10 -41.72
CA THR A 2 16.05 -12.38 -40.38
C THR A 2 17.16 -13.02 -39.56
N LYS A 3 17.75 -12.27 -38.62
CA LYS A 3 18.60 -12.84 -37.58
C LYS A 3 17.70 -13.65 -36.65
N ASP A 4 17.77 -14.96 -36.80
CA ASP A 4 17.20 -15.93 -35.88
C ASP A 4 18.09 -15.93 -34.63
N SER A 5 17.85 -15.00 -33.70
CA SER A 5 18.56 -14.97 -32.42
C SER A 5 17.91 -15.98 -31.49
N THR A 6 18.47 -17.19 -31.44
CA THR A 6 18.25 -18.07 -30.29
C THR A 6 18.71 -17.33 -29.03
N ASN A 7 17.78 -16.72 -28.29
CA ASN A 7 18.06 -16.01 -27.04
C ASN A 7 18.67 -17.01 -26.05
N LYS A 8 20.01 -17.01 -25.93
CA LYS A 8 20.69 -17.82 -24.93
C LYS A 8 20.28 -17.29 -23.55
N LYS A 9 19.92 -18.21 -22.67
CA LYS A 9 19.58 -17.88 -21.29
C LYS A 9 20.84 -17.91 -20.45
N ARG A 10 20.98 -16.95 -19.53
CA ARG A 10 22.09 -16.83 -18.59
C ARG A 10 21.58 -16.95 -17.16
N ARG A 11 22.31 -17.68 -16.33
CA ARG A 11 22.07 -17.75 -14.88
C ARG A 11 22.77 -16.58 -14.20
N VAL A 12 22.05 -15.87 -13.35
CA VAL A 12 22.61 -14.79 -12.52
C VAL A 12 22.33 -15.10 -11.06
N HIS A 13 23.38 -15.14 -10.26
CA HIS A 13 23.33 -15.32 -8.82
C HIS A 13 23.61 -13.98 -8.12
N PHE A 14 22.77 -13.60 -7.16
CA PHE A 14 22.91 -12.37 -6.37
C PHE A 14 23.26 -12.68 -4.92
N ASP A 15 24.47 -12.29 -4.53
CA ASP A 15 24.97 -12.31 -3.16
C ASP A 15 24.82 -10.94 -2.47
N PRO A 16 24.62 -10.89 -1.14
CA PRO A 16 24.49 -12.03 -0.21
C PRO A 16 23.03 -12.50 -0.03
N ASP A 17 22.09 -12.00 -0.83
CA ASP A 17 20.67 -12.32 -0.71
C ASP A 17 20.34 -13.76 -1.17
N ASN A 18 21.30 -14.46 -1.79
CA ASN A 18 21.24 -15.86 -2.24
C ASN A 18 20.06 -16.11 -3.19
N ILE A 19 19.89 -15.23 -4.17
CA ILE A 19 18.81 -15.29 -5.16
C ILE A 19 19.39 -15.64 -6.54
N ASP A 20 18.89 -16.73 -7.11
CA ASP A 20 19.17 -17.13 -8.49
C ASP A 20 18.04 -16.69 -9.43
N THR A 21 18.42 -16.22 -10.61
CA THR A 21 17.48 -15.95 -11.71
C THR A 21 18.05 -16.39 -13.04
N ILE A 22 17.16 -16.60 -14.01
CA ILE A 22 17.51 -16.92 -15.39
C ILE A 22 16.95 -15.80 -16.27
N VAL A 23 17.83 -15.14 -17.00
CA VAL A 23 17.49 -14.03 -17.91
C VAL A 23 18.00 -14.28 -19.31
N GLU A 24 17.51 -13.50 -20.27
CA GLU A 24 18.04 -13.53 -21.63
C GLU A 24 19.42 -12.85 -21.65
N GLU A 25 20.33 -13.34 -22.49
CA GLU A 25 21.60 -12.66 -22.80
C GLU A 25 21.34 -11.18 -23.20
N GLU A 26 22.30 -10.31 -22.92
CA GLU A 26 22.22 -8.84 -23.09
C GLU A 26 21.18 -8.14 -22.18
N THR A 27 20.48 -8.86 -21.32
CA THR A 27 19.59 -8.23 -20.31
C THR A 27 20.40 -7.30 -19.42
N ASN A 28 19.89 -6.09 -19.21
CA ASN A 28 20.49 -5.13 -18.28
C ASN A 28 20.49 -5.66 -16.85
N LEU A 29 21.63 -5.59 -16.17
CA LEU A 29 21.84 -6.21 -14.85
C LEU A 29 20.88 -5.65 -13.78
N LEU A 30 20.66 -4.34 -13.73
CA LEU A 30 19.68 -3.74 -12.82
C LEU A 30 18.26 -4.26 -13.10
N LYS A 31 17.87 -4.39 -14.38
CA LYS A 31 16.55 -4.96 -14.73
C LYS A 31 16.43 -6.43 -14.31
N ALA A 32 17.51 -7.21 -14.45
CA ALA A 32 17.56 -8.61 -14.02
C ALA A 32 17.38 -8.73 -12.49
N ALA A 33 18.10 -7.90 -11.73
CA ALA A 33 17.97 -7.84 -10.27
C ALA A 33 16.54 -7.49 -9.84
N ILE A 34 15.95 -6.44 -10.43
CA ILE A 34 14.57 -6.03 -10.17
C ILE A 34 13.58 -7.16 -10.48
N ALA A 35 13.76 -7.87 -11.60
CA ALA A 35 12.91 -8.99 -11.99
C ALA A 35 13.04 -10.18 -11.03
N ALA A 36 14.22 -10.38 -10.44
CA ALA A 36 14.50 -11.40 -9.44
C ALA A 36 14.03 -11.01 -8.01
N GLY A 37 13.57 -9.77 -7.81
CA GLY A 37 13.22 -9.26 -6.47
C GLY A 37 14.43 -8.84 -5.63
N VAL A 38 15.59 -8.68 -6.26
CA VAL A 38 16.82 -8.21 -5.63
C VAL A 38 16.89 -6.69 -5.72
N HIS A 39 17.08 -6.03 -4.58
CA HIS A 39 17.13 -4.57 -4.51
C HIS A 39 18.56 -4.06 -4.53
N ILE A 40 18.93 -3.45 -5.66
CA ILE A 40 20.15 -2.64 -5.80
C ILE A 40 19.75 -1.17 -5.75
N ASN A 41 20.39 -0.39 -4.89
CA ASN A 41 20.14 1.05 -4.79
C ASN A 41 20.45 1.74 -6.14
N ALA A 42 19.49 2.40 -6.77
CA ALA A 42 19.66 2.99 -8.10
C ALA A 42 18.98 4.35 -8.20
N SER A 43 19.57 5.34 -7.55
CA SER A 43 18.99 6.65 -7.27
C SER A 43 18.36 7.35 -8.46
N CYS A 44 19.08 7.37 -9.57
CA CYS A 44 18.65 8.01 -10.81
C CYS A 44 17.68 7.16 -11.67
N GLY A 45 17.09 6.09 -11.13
CA GLY A 45 16.21 5.18 -11.88
C GLY A 45 16.90 4.47 -13.05
N GLY A 46 18.22 4.32 -12.99
CA GLY A 46 19.05 3.70 -14.01
C GLY A 46 19.53 4.61 -15.14
N ALA A 47 19.47 5.93 -14.98
CA ALA A 47 20.02 6.89 -15.95
C ALA A 47 21.56 6.96 -16.01
N GLY A 48 22.28 6.26 -15.11
CA GLY A 48 23.75 6.20 -15.10
C GLY A 48 24.47 7.34 -14.37
N VAL A 49 23.73 8.33 -13.83
CA VAL A 49 24.33 9.58 -13.32
C VAL A 49 24.67 9.59 -11.82
N CYS A 50 24.11 8.68 -11.02
CA CYS A 50 24.23 8.73 -9.55
C CYS A 50 25.38 7.91 -8.94
N GLY A 51 25.74 6.77 -9.54
CA GLY A 51 26.77 5.87 -9.00
C GLY A 51 26.32 4.88 -7.90
N THR A 52 25.10 4.99 -7.37
CA THR A 52 24.67 4.19 -6.20
C THR A 52 24.41 2.71 -6.49
N CYS A 53 24.17 2.35 -7.76
CA CYS A 53 23.95 0.95 -8.18
C CYS A 53 25.24 0.16 -8.39
N LYS A 54 26.25 0.42 -7.55
CA LYS A 54 27.56 -0.22 -7.61
C LYS A 54 27.43 -1.67 -7.17
N VAL A 55 27.93 -2.58 -8.00
CA VAL A 55 27.98 -4.03 -7.73
C VAL A 55 29.35 -4.57 -8.11
N LEU A 56 29.74 -5.68 -7.50
CA LEU A 56 30.98 -6.38 -7.79
C LEU A 56 30.67 -7.65 -8.58
N ILE A 57 31.25 -7.79 -9.77
CA ILE A 57 31.18 -9.03 -10.54
C ILE A 57 32.23 -9.99 -10.00
N LYS A 58 31.81 -11.05 -9.30
CA LYS A 58 32.72 -12.07 -8.75
C LYS A 58 33.10 -13.11 -9.79
N GLU A 59 32.14 -13.52 -10.61
CA GLU A 59 32.32 -14.51 -11.66
C GLU A 59 31.50 -14.10 -12.89
N GLY A 60 32.03 -14.40 -14.07
CA GLY A 60 31.41 -14.07 -15.35
C GLY A 60 31.74 -12.68 -15.88
N GLU A 61 31.11 -12.33 -16.99
CA GLU A 61 31.37 -11.10 -17.74
C GLU A 61 30.09 -10.33 -18.03
N VAL A 62 30.21 -9.00 -17.91
CA VAL A 62 29.21 -8.04 -18.34
C VAL A 62 29.83 -7.08 -19.34
N GLU A 63 29.07 -6.70 -20.36
CA GLU A 63 29.40 -5.55 -21.18
C GLU A 63 28.94 -4.29 -20.43
N SER A 64 29.87 -3.39 -20.12
CA SER A 64 29.56 -2.21 -19.33
C SER A 64 30.41 -1.04 -19.77
N THR A 65 29.82 0.16 -19.73
CA THR A 65 30.56 1.40 -19.94
C THR A 65 30.98 1.98 -18.60
N ARG A 66 32.26 2.32 -18.43
CA ARG A 66 32.73 3.03 -17.24
C ARG A 66 32.20 4.46 -17.27
N THR A 67 31.56 4.90 -16.19
CA THR A 67 31.20 6.31 -15.98
C THR A 67 32.18 6.97 -15.01
N GLU A 68 32.12 8.29 -14.91
CA GLU A 68 32.89 9.08 -13.94
C GLU A 68 32.59 8.74 -12.47
N LYS A 69 31.55 7.94 -12.20
CA LYS A 69 31.17 7.53 -10.84
C LYS A 69 31.93 6.29 -10.31
N LEU A 70 32.82 5.72 -11.12
CA LEU A 70 33.69 4.61 -10.74
C LEU A 70 35.15 4.98 -11.01
N SER A 71 36.03 4.78 -10.02
CA SER A 71 37.47 4.96 -10.24
C SER A 71 38.03 3.87 -11.18
N ASP A 72 39.23 4.09 -11.71
CA ASP A 72 39.87 3.11 -12.59
C ASP A 72 40.24 1.83 -11.82
N GLU A 73 40.64 1.98 -10.56
CA GLU A 73 40.94 0.89 -9.63
C GLU A 73 39.68 0.07 -9.34
N GLU A 74 38.56 0.73 -9.02
CA GLU A 74 37.28 0.06 -8.77
C GLU A 74 36.84 -0.73 -10.01
N TYR A 75 36.94 -0.13 -11.20
CA TYR A 75 36.58 -0.80 -12.43
C TYR A 75 37.49 -2.01 -12.72
N LYS A 76 38.80 -1.91 -12.45
CA LYS A 76 39.73 -3.05 -12.58
C LYS A 76 39.45 -4.17 -11.57
N GLN A 77 38.99 -3.82 -10.38
CA GLN A 77 38.60 -4.79 -9.33
C GLN A 77 37.29 -5.52 -9.64
N GLY A 78 36.61 -5.20 -10.75
CA GLY A 78 35.36 -5.84 -11.15
C GLY A 78 34.10 -5.09 -10.70
N PHE A 79 34.23 -3.88 -10.13
CA PHE A 79 33.07 -3.06 -9.83
C PHE A 79 32.44 -2.50 -11.10
N ARG A 80 31.12 -2.55 -11.16
CA ARG A 80 30.30 -2.06 -12.26
C ARG A 80 29.08 -1.33 -11.71
N GLN A 81 28.50 -0.46 -12.53
CA GLN A 81 27.17 0.08 -12.24
C GLN A 81 26.13 -0.83 -12.86
N ALA A 82 25.30 -1.49 -12.05
CA ALA A 82 24.31 -2.46 -12.54
C ALA A 82 23.38 -1.86 -13.62
N CYS A 83 23.08 -0.56 -13.55
CA CYS A 83 22.24 0.10 -14.55
C CYS A 83 22.92 0.30 -15.91
N GLN A 84 24.25 0.28 -15.99
CA GLN A 84 25.05 0.46 -17.20
C GLN A 84 25.71 -0.84 -17.68
N SER A 85 25.29 -1.99 -17.15
CA SER A 85 25.86 -3.30 -17.47
C SER A 85 24.85 -4.22 -18.14
N GLN A 86 25.26 -4.90 -19.21
CA GLN A 86 24.52 -5.95 -19.93
C GLN A 86 25.15 -7.31 -19.67
N ILE A 87 24.32 -8.33 -19.47
CA ILE A 87 24.75 -9.67 -19.08
C ILE A 87 25.22 -10.47 -20.29
N ILE A 88 26.47 -10.95 -20.28
CA ILE A 88 27.05 -11.72 -21.41
C ILE A 88 27.17 -13.21 -21.06
N THR A 89 27.66 -13.55 -19.87
CA THR A 89 27.79 -14.93 -19.41
C THR A 89 26.90 -15.22 -18.21
N ASP A 90 26.96 -16.45 -17.70
CA ASP A 90 26.49 -16.71 -16.35
C ASP A 90 27.31 -15.88 -15.36
N LEU A 91 26.66 -15.33 -14.33
CA LEU A 91 27.21 -14.30 -13.47
C LEU A 91 26.98 -14.59 -12.00
N THR A 92 27.99 -14.31 -11.19
CA THR A 92 27.87 -14.20 -9.74
C THR A 92 28.13 -12.74 -9.35
N VAL A 93 27.10 -12.08 -8.81
CA VAL A 93 27.11 -10.65 -8.52
C VAL A 93 27.02 -10.44 -7.02
N TYR A 94 28.02 -9.78 -6.45
CA TYR A 94 28.02 -9.37 -5.05
C TYR A 94 27.54 -7.93 -4.91
N MET A 95 26.59 -7.72 -4.02
CA MET A 95 26.05 -6.40 -3.68
C MET A 95 26.72 -5.86 -2.41
N PRO A 96 27.55 -4.80 -2.50
CA PRO A 96 28.14 -4.15 -1.34
C PRO A 96 27.07 -3.58 -0.40
N VAL A 97 27.37 -3.50 0.90
CA VAL A 97 26.41 -3.04 1.93
C VAL A 97 25.86 -1.65 1.60
N GLU A 98 26.68 -0.77 1.03
CA GLU A 98 26.32 0.59 0.63
C GLU A 98 25.27 0.63 -0.50
N SER A 99 25.20 -0.44 -1.29
CA SER A 99 24.22 -0.62 -2.36
C SER A 99 22.96 -1.37 -1.89
N ARG A 100 22.98 -1.94 -0.67
CA ARG A 100 21.89 -2.71 -0.08
C ARG A 100 20.98 -1.82 0.76
N LEU A 101 19.69 -2.15 0.75
CA LEU A 101 18.69 -1.54 1.62
C LEU A 101 18.40 -2.51 2.78
N GLU A 102 19.01 -2.29 3.94
CA GLU A 102 18.86 -3.18 5.09
C GLU A 102 17.69 -2.79 5.99
N LYS A 103 16.69 -3.68 6.06
CA LYS A 103 15.46 -3.51 6.86
C LYS A 103 15.71 -3.26 8.36
N ALA A 104 16.82 -3.75 8.90
CA ALA A 104 17.19 -3.56 10.31
C ALA A 104 17.36 -2.08 10.69
N ILE A 105 17.80 -1.24 9.75
CA ILE A 105 17.98 0.21 9.97
C ILE A 105 16.61 0.87 10.24
N LEU A 106 15.61 0.58 9.38
CA LEU A 106 14.25 1.10 9.52
C LEU A 106 13.62 0.78 10.89
N SER A 107 13.84 -0.45 11.38
CA SER A 107 13.26 -0.91 12.66
C SER A 107 13.83 -0.21 13.89
N ARG A 108 15.06 0.35 13.80
CA ARG A 108 15.69 1.10 14.89
C ARG A 108 15.16 2.54 14.95
N GLU A 109 14.89 3.14 13.80
CA GLU A 109 14.36 4.51 13.70
C GLU A 109 12.87 4.60 14.10
N ALA A 110 12.08 3.55 13.81
CA ALA A 110 10.64 3.51 14.11
C ALA A 110 10.29 3.47 15.61
N LYS A 111 11.25 3.28 16.53
CA LYS A 111 11.00 3.04 17.96
C LYS A 111 10.62 4.27 18.81
N LYS A 112 10.35 5.43 18.19
CA LYS A 112 9.85 6.62 18.90
C LYS A 112 8.50 7.06 18.36
N THR A 113 7.43 6.38 18.79
CA THR A 113 6.06 6.87 18.57
C THR A 113 5.73 7.94 19.60
N SER A 114 5.50 9.17 19.13
CA SER A 114 4.85 10.22 19.94
C SER A 114 3.37 9.89 20.11
N GLU A 115 2.77 10.28 21.24
CA GLU A 115 1.33 10.13 21.43
C GLU A 115 0.55 10.99 20.43
N VAL A 116 -0.64 10.51 20.04
CA VAL A 116 -1.60 11.29 19.25
C VAL A 116 -2.02 12.49 20.10
N LEU A 117 -1.66 13.69 19.65
CA LEU A 117 -1.90 14.94 20.39
C LEU A 117 -3.35 15.46 20.22
N ALA A 118 -4.06 14.98 19.20
CA ALA A 118 -5.44 15.35 18.99
C ALA A 118 -6.36 14.76 20.07
N THR A 119 -7.28 15.57 20.60
CA THR A 119 -8.16 15.18 21.72
C THR A 119 -9.62 15.11 21.28
N GLY A 120 -10.49 14.56 22.13
CA GLY A 120 -11.94 14.51 21.91
C GLY A 120 -12.39 13.45 20.88
N TRP A 121 -11.51 12.54 20.48
CA TRP A 121 -11.83 11.47 19.53
C TRP A 121 -12.70 10.39 20.19
N ARG A 122 -13.91 10.19 19.66
CA ARG A 122 -14.69 9.00 19.95
C ARG A 122 -14.30 7.91 18.96
N PHE A 123 -13.68 6.84 19.45
CA PHE A 123 -13.35 5.68 18.62
C PHE A 123 -14.64 5.01 18.13
N LYS A 124 -15.03 5.36 16.90
CA LYS A 124 -16.23 4.85 16.22
C LYS A 124 -15.84 4.46 14.80
N PRO A 125 -15.38 3.22 14.58
CA PRO A 125 -14.94 2.78 13.27
C PRO A 125 -16.07 2.90 12.24
N ALA A 126 -15.69 3.11 10.97
CA ALA A 126 -16.64 3.16 9.85
C ALA A 126 -17.34 1.79 9.61
N LEU A 127 -16.79 0.73 10.19
CA LEU A 127 -17.30 -0.62 10.19
C LEU A 127 -18.02 -0.94 11.50
N SER A 128 -19.07 -1.74 11.41
CA SER A 128 -19.73 -2.30 12.60
C SER A 128 -20.02 -3.78 12.38
N LYS A 129 -19.79 -4.59 13.41
CA LYS A 129 -20.19 -6.00 13.44
C LYS A 129 -21.45 -6.16 14.28
N LEU A 130 -22.48 -6.74 13.68
CA LEU A 130 -23.82 -6.86 14.24
C LEU A 130 -24.19 -8.34 14.33
N LEU A 131 -24.47 -8.82 15.54
CA LEU A 131 -24.93 -10.18 15.78
C LEU A 131 -26.44 -10.24 15.60
N VAL A 132 -26.92 -11.06 14.67
CA VAL A 132 -28.34 -11.27 14.45
C VAL A 132 -28.69 -12.74 14.55
N GLU A 133 -29.77 -13.02 15.26
CA GLU A 133 -30.39 -14.33 15.35
C GLU A 133 -31.68 -14.27 14.55
N LEU A 134 -31.86 -15.21 13.62
CA LEU A 134 -32.96 -15.23 12.67
C LEU A 134 -33.82 -16.48 12.93
N PRO A 135 -35.14 -16.41 12.75
CA PRO A 135 -35.97 -17.62 12.80
C PRO A 135 -35.67 -18.50 11.58
N PRO A 136 -35.53 -19.83 11.75
CA PRO A 136 -35.39 -20.76 10.62
C PRO A 136 -36.63 -20.69 9.70
N PRO A 137 -36.48 -21.04 8.41
CA PRO A 137 -37.60 -21.09 7.48
C PRO A 137 -38.57 -22.21 7.88
N THR A 138 -39.85 -21.95 7.71
CA THR A 138 -40.94 -22.91 7.94
C THR A 138 -41.88 -22.87 6.74
N LEU A 139 -42.86 -23.79 6.67
CA LEU A 139 -43.91 -23.73 5.64
C LEU A 139 -44.73 -22.42 5.74
N ALA A 140 -44.88 -21.85 6.93
CA ALA A 140 -45.58 -20.58 7.16
C ALA A 140 -44.72 -19.34 6.88
N ASP A 141 -43.38 -19.45 6.89
CA ASP A 141 -42.44 -18.35 6.60
C ASP A 141 -41.32 -18.84 5.67
N ASN A 142 -41.68 -18.98 4.39
CA ASN A 142 -40.80 -19.41 3.30
C ASN A 142 -40.02 -18.24 2.66
N ALA A 143 -39.94 -17.10 3.33
CA ALA A 143 -39.22 -15.92 2.83
C ALA A 143 -37.75 -16.23 2.53
N GLY A 144 -37.24 -15.67 1.43
CA GLY A 144 -35.86 -15.83 1.01
C GLY A 144 -34.85 -15.34 2.04
N ASP A 145 -33.66 -15.96 2.05
CA ASP A 145 -32.62 -15.74 3.05
C ASP A 145 -32.18 -14.26 3.18
N LEU A 146 -32.15 -13.52 2.06
CA LEU A 146 -31.83 -12.09 2.08
C LEU A 146 -32.94 -11.27 2.76
N SER A 147 -34.20 -11.51 2.42
CA SER A 147 -35.34 -10.84 3.06
C SER A 147 -35.38 -11.14 4.56
N ARG A 148 -35.11 -12.39 4.94
CA ARG A 148 -35.01 -12.82 6.34
C ARG A 148 -33.91 -12.08 7.09
N LEU A 149 -32.71 -11.99 6.51
CA LEU A 149 -31.59 -11.25 7.07
C LEU A 149 -31.92 -9.77 7.25
N LEU A 150 -32.45 -9.12 6.20
CA LEU A 150 -32.81 -7.70 6.23
C LEU A 150 -33.92 -7.41 7.25
N ARG A 151 -34.91 -8.31 7.39
CA ARG A 151 -35.95 -8.23 8.42
C ARG A 151 -35.35 -8.30 9.82
N GLY A 152 -34.42 -9.23 10.07
CA GLY A 152 -33.74 -9.35 11.36
C GLY A 152 -32.86 -8.14 11.71
N LEU A 153 -32.10 -7.62 10.74
CA LEU A 153 -31.30 -6.40 10.92
C LEU A 153 -32.18 -5.17 11.21
N ARG A 154 -33.33 -5.05 10.54
CA ARG A 154 -34.30 -3.99 10.79
C ARG A 154 -34.90 -4.09 12.20
N GLN A 155 -35.33 -5.28 12.60
CA GLN A 155 -35.97 -5.50 13.91
C GLN A 155 -35.01 -5.26 15.08
N ARG A 156 -33.78 -5.78 14.98
CA ARG A 156 -32.81 -5.74 16.10
C ARG A 156 -32.03 -4.43 16.19
N TYR A 157 -31.71 -3.80 15.05
CA TYR A 157 -30.81 -2.65 14.99
C TYR A 157 -31.42 -1.40 14.36
N ASN A 158 -32.71 -1.43 14.00
CA ASN A 158 -33.42 -0.35 13.29
C ASN A 158 -32.68 0.12 12.02
N LEU A 159 -31.93 -0.77 11.37
CA LEU A 159 -31.24 -0.46 10.13
C LEU A 159 -32.24 -0.49 8.97
N ARG A 160 -32.41 0.67 8.32
CA ARG A 160 -33.26 0.87 7.15
C ARG A 160 -32.40 1.26 5.94
N ASN A 161 -32.93 1.11 4.74
CA ASN A 161 -32.25 1.46 3.48
C ASN A 161 -30.85 0.84 3.34
N ILE A 162 -30.75 -0.45 3.71
CA ILE A 162 -29.52 -1.22 3.67
C ILE A 162 -29.23 -1.66 2.24
N SER A 163 -27.99 -1.44 1.78
CA SER A 163 -27.47 -2.07 0.56
C SER A 163 -26.67 -3.32 0.92
N VAL A 164 -26.63 -4.32 0.04
CA VAL A 164 -25.90 -5.58 0.30
C VAL A 164 -24.96 -5.87 -0.85
N ASP A 165 -23.70 -6.15 -0.52
CA ASP A 165 -22.72 -6.54 -1.52
C ASP A 165 -23.03 -7.92 -2.09
N PHE A 166 -22.86 -8.07 -3.40
CA PHE A 166 -23.14 -9.32 -4.09
C PHE A 166 -22.29 -10.50 -3.56
N SER A 167 -21.08 -10.23 -3.05
CA SER A 167 -20.22 -11.23 -2.39
C SER A 167 -20.87 -11.85 -1.14
N VAL A 168 -21.76 -11.13 -0.46
CA VAL A 168 -22.51 -11.61 0.69
C VAL A 168 -23.59 -12.57 0.22
N ILE A 169 -24.34 -12.20 -0.83
CA ILE A 169 -25.41 -13.02 -1.42
C ILE A 169 -24.86 -14.39 -1.83
N LYS A 170 -23.68 -14.43 -2.47
CA LYS A 170 -23.04 -15.68 -2.93
C LYS A 170 -22.83 -16.73 -1.82
N LYS A 171 -22.66 -16.32 -0.57
CA LYS A 171 -22.41 -17.24 0.56
C LYS A 171 -23.53 -17.26 1.60
N LEU A 172 -24.56 -16.44 1.43
CA LEU A 172 -25.57 -16.16 2.44
C LEU A 172 -26.25 -17.44 2.94
N ALA A 173 -26.81 -18.23 2.03
CA ALA A 173 -27.58 -19.43 2.37
C ALA A 173 -26.77 -20.44 3.20
N LYS A 174 -25.51 -20.67 2.82
CA LYS A 174 -24.59 -21.57 3.54
C LYS A 174 -24.23 -21.02 4.91
N VAL A 175 -23.91 -19.73 5.00
CA VAL A 175 -23.50 -19.08 6.27
C VAL A 175 -24.64 -19.08 7.29
N LEU A 176 -25.88 -18.81 6.87
CA LEU A 176 -27.04 -18.83 7.75
C LEU A 176 -27.26 -20.22 8.36
N ARG A 177 -27.24 -21.27 7.53
CA ARG A 177 -27.47 -22.65 7.98
C ARG A 177 -26.35 -23.16 8.87
N ASN A 178 -25.08 -22.93 8.48
CA ASN A 178 -23.92 -23.30 9.30
C ASN A 178 -23.92 -22.60 10.66
N GLY A 179 -24.40 -21.35 10.72
CA GLY A 179 -24.53 -20.60 11.96
C GLY A 179 -25.74 -20.99 12.81
N ARG A 180 -26.54 -21.98 12.40
CA ARG A 180 -27.86 -22.28 13.01
C ARG A 180 -28.70 -21.01 13.16
N TRP A 181 -28.72 -20.19 12.11
CA TRP A 181 -29.42 -18.91 12.03
C TRP A 181 -28.94 -17.81 13.00
N LYS A 182 -27.81 -18.04 13.69
CA LYS A 182 -27.04 -17.04 14.42
C LYS A 182 -25.82 -16.63 13.60
N VAL A 183 -25.76 -15.37 13.19
CA VAL A 183 -24.73 -14.87 12.28
C VAL A 183 -24.27 -13.47 12.66
N THR A 184 -23.03 -13.16 12.31
CA THR A 184 -22.47 -11.81 12.44
C THR A 184 -22.40 -11.14 11.08
N VAL A 185 -22.95 -9.94 10.99
CA VAL A 185 -23.00 -9.12 9.79
C VAL A 185 -22.04 -7.95 9.94
N THR A 186 -21.17 -7.73 8.95
CA THR A 186 -20.33 -6.53 8.91
C THR A 186 -20.97 -5.49 8.00
N THR A 187 -21.27 -4.32 8.57
CA THR A 187 -21.76 -3.16 7.83
C THR A 187 -20.68 -2.11 7.69
N LEU A 188 -20.62 -1.46 6.54
CA LEU A 188 -19.76 -0.32 6.23
C LEU A 188 -20.61 0.91 5.95
N ILE A 189 -20.21 2.06 6.49
CA ILE A 189 -20.81 3.35 6.17
C ILE A 189 -19.84 4.13 5.26
N THR A 190 -20.23 4.34 4.00
CA THR A 190 -19.38 5.00 2.99
C THR A 190 -19.65 6.49 2.81
N ALA A 191 -20.67 7.06 3.46
CA ALA A 191 -21.07 8.45 3.25
C ALA A 191 -20.50 9.39 4.34
N ALA A 192 -19.57 10.25 3.91
CA ALA A 192 -19.21 11.52 4.54
C ALA A 192 -19.54 12.68 3.59
N LYS A 193 -20.83 12.89 3.25
CA LYS A 193 -21.27 14.23 2.82
C LYS A 193 -21.93 14.89 4.04
N PRO A 194 -21.34 15.98 4.59
CA PRO A 194 -21.94 16.70 5.72
C PRO A 194 -23.20 17.51 5.36
N ARG A 195 -23.52 17.68 4.07
CA ARG A 195 -24.48 18.71 3.61
C ARG A 195 -25.86 18.21 3.20
N THR A 196 -26.10 16.88 3.14
CA THR A 196 -27.43 16.34 2.84
C THR A 196 -27.89 15.47 4.00
N LYS A 197 -29.07 15.78 4.56
CA LYS A 197 -29.78 14.94 5.55
C LYS A 197 -30.14 13.53 5.01
N GLU A 198 -29.80 13.24 3.76
CA GLU A 198 -29.98 11.92 3.17
C GLU A 198 -29.12 10.88 3.88
N TRP A 199 -29.82 9.93 4.48
CA TRP A 199 -29.35 8.90 5.37
C TRP A 199 -28.03 8.26 4.92
N ARG A 200 -27.07 8.16 5.84
CA ARG A 200 -25.94 7.22 5.76
C ARG A 200 -26.51 5.82 5.47
N ARG A 201 -26.43 5.35 4.23
CA ARG A 201 -26.92 4.03 3.84
C ARG A 201 -25.89 2.98 4.26
N PRO A 202 -26.14 2.18 5.31
CA PRO A 202 -25.22 1.11 5.67
C PRO A 202 -25.19 0.09 4.53
N ARG A 203 -23.98 -0.37 4.21
CA ARG A 203 -23.75 -1.43 3.24
C ARG A 203 -23.32 -2.68 3.98
N VAL A 204 -24.03 -3.78 3.82
CA VAL A 204 -23.59 -5.10 4.31
C VAL A 204 -22.50 -5.59 3.38
N ILE A 205 -21.26 -5.62 3.88
CA ILE A 205 -20.07 -6.00 3.11
C ILE A 205 -19.63 -7.44 3.39
N ASN A 206 -20.03 -8.00 4.54
CA ASN A 206 -19.64 -9.34 4.95
C ASN A 206 -20.71 -10.01 5.84
N ILE A 207 -20.70 -11.34 5.86
CA ILE A 207 -21.48 -12.18 6.77
C ILE A 207 -20.65 -13.40 7.19
N GLU A 208 -20.76 -13.76 8.46
CA GLU A 208 -20.01 -14.84 9.11
C GLU A 208 -20.95 -15.67 10.00
N SER A 209 -20.69 -16.99 10.10
CA SER A 209 -21.47 -17.88 10.96
C SER A 209 -21.09 -17.68 12.43
N GLY A 210 -22.09 -17.69 13.32
CA GLY A 210 -21.88 -17.50 14.76
C GLY A 210 -21.58 -16.05 15.16
N ASP A 211 -21.05 -15.90 16.38
CA ASP A 211 -20.62 -14.61 16.93
C ASP A 211 -19.13 -14.38 16.65
N THR A 212 -18.83 -13.38 15.83
CA THR A 212 -17.45 -12.99 15.46
C THR A 212 -17.18 -11.53 15.79
N ARG A 213 -17.98 -10.91 16.67
CA ARG A 213 -17.85 -9.49 17.02
C ARG A 213 -16.48 -9.15 17.60
N GLU A 214 -15.91 -10.03 18.41
CA GLU A 214 -14.58 -9.84 19.01
C GLU A 214 -13.42 -9.88 17.99
N LYS A 215 -13.65 -10.39 16.78
CA LYS A 215 -12.62 -10.54 15.74
C LYS A 215 -12.77 -9.45 14.68
N HIS A 216 -12.42 -8.21 15.01
CA HIS A 216 -12.67 -7.05 14.15
C HIS A 216 -11.40 -6.22 13.98
N TYR A 217 -10.79 -6.29 12.80
CA TYR A 217 -9.47 -5.69 12.58
C TYR A 217 -9.44 -4.74 11.38
N SER A 218 -8.48 -3.82 11.40
CA SER A 218 -8.16 -2.91 10.30
C SER A 218 -6.67 -2.90 10.03
N LEU A 219 -6.30 -2.66 8.78
CA LEU A 219 -4.93 -2.27 8.45
C LEU A 219 -4.87 -0.75 8.25
N ALA A 220 -3.81 -0.13 8.73
CA ALA A 220 -3.45 1.25 8.40
C ALA A 220 -2.09 1.23 7.70
N PHE A 221 -1.96 1.97 6.60
CA PHE A 221 -0.71 2.11 5.87
C PHE A 221 -0.33 3.57 5.71
N ASP A 222 0.95 3.83 5.89
CA ASP A 222 1.62 5.03 5.43
C ASP A 222 2.52 4.65 4.25
N ILE A 223 2.22 5.20 3.07
CA ILE A 223 2.96 4.97 1.83
C ILE A 223 3.86 6.16 1.56
N GLY A 224 5.04 6.13 2.17
CA GLY A 224 6.12 7.05 1.87
C GLY A 224 6.78 6.75 0.53
N THR A 225 7.54 7.72 0.04
CA THR A 225 8.36 7.55 -1.16
C THR A 225 9.45 6.50 -0.91
N THR A 226 10.12 6.55 0.24
CA THR A 226 11.21 5.62 0.60
C THR A 226 10.73 4.38 1.35
N THR A 227 9.75 4.52 2.24
CA THR A 227 9.31 3.45 3.15
C THR A 227 7.81 3.25 3.07
N ILE A 228 7.36 2.05 3.39
CA ILE A 228 5.96 1.72 3.61
C ILE A 228 5.82 1.17 5.01
N SER A 229 5.10 1.89 5.86
CA SER A 229 4.77 1.46 7.22
C SER A 229 3.34 0.92 7.25
N GLY A 230 3.13 -0.17 7.98
CA GLY A 230 1.84 -0.79 8.14
C GLY A 230 1.59 -1.16 9.60
N GLN A 231 0.37 -0.91 10.05
CA GLN A 231 -0.13 -1.30 11.36
C GLN A 231 -1.37 -2.17 11.21
N LEU A 232 -1.49 -3.18 12.08
CA LEU A 232 -2.72 -3.94 12.28
C LEU A 232 -3.38 -3.46 13.58
N LEU A 233 -4.66 -3.09 13.50
CA LEU A 233 -5.42 -2.54 14.63
C LEU A 233 -6.59 -3.46 14.99
N ASP A 234 -6.80 -3.65 16.30
CA ASP A 234 -8.04 -4.18 16.86
C ASP A 234 -9.07 -3.06 16.99
N LEU A 235 -10.17 -3.18 16.24
CA LEU A 235 -11.25 -2.20 16.19
C LEU A 235 -12.26 -2.30 17.34
N ASN A 236 -12.14 -3.30 18.21
CA ASN A 236 -12.91 -3.35 19.46
C ASN A 236 -12.16 -2.59 20.56
N GLN A 237 -10.83 -2.71 20.58
CA GLN A 237 -9.99 -2.10 21.61
C GLN A 237 -9.41 -0.73 21.22
N GLY A 238 -9.34 -0.43 19.92
CA GLY A 238 -8.67 0.76 19.41
C GLY A 238 -7.15 0.71 19.58
N LYS A 239 -6.57 -0.49 19.56
CA LYS A 239 -5.13 -0.71 19.81
C LYS A 239 -4.44 -1.28 18.59
N VAL A 240 -3.20 -0.84 18.38
CA VAL A 240 -2.26 -1.47 17.44
C VAL A 240 -1.79 -2.78 18.06
N ILE A 241 -1.83 -3.86 17.29
CA ILE A 241 -1.49 -5.22 17.75
C ILE A 241 -0.32 -5.84 16.98
N ALA A 242 0.06 -5.26 15.84
CA ALA A 242 1.27 -5.60 15.11
C ALA A 242 1.68 -4.40 14.24
N GLU A 243 2.98 -4.27 14.02
CA GLU A 243 3.59 -3.20 13.23
C GLU A 243 4.69 -3.77 12.35
N SER A 244 4.83 -3.21 11.16
CA SER A 244 5.83 -3.64 10.20
C SER A 244 6.13 -2.48 9.26
N ILE A 245 7.40 -2.35 8.91
CA ILE A 245 7.89 -1.33 7.96
C ILE A 245 8.77 -2.02 6.93
N ASP A 246 8.73 -1.56 5.70
CA ASP A 246 9.62 -2.03 4.64
C ASP A 246 10.03 -0.89 3.71
N TYR A 247 11.07 -1.10 2.91
CA TYR A 247 11.41 -0.17 1.84
C TYR A 247 10.33 -0.23 0.75
N ASN A 248 9.96 0.93 0.22
CA ASN A 248 9.04 1.00 -0.90
C ASN A 248 9.72 0.40 -2.14
N GLY A 249 9.23 -0.75 -2.61
CA GLY A 249 9.78 -1.44 -3.78
C GLY A 249 9.78 -0.61 -5.07
N GLN A 250 9.12 0.56 -5.07
CA GLN A 250 9.21 1.53 -6.15
C GLN A 250 10.58 2.23 -6.26
N ILE A 251 11.42 2.22 -5.21
CA ILE A 251 12.75 2.84 -5.22
C ILE A 251 13.59 2.38 -6.42
N SER A 252 13.50 1.10 -6.78
CA SER A 252 14.23 0.54 -7.92
C SER A 252 13.86 1.14 -9.28
N TYR A 253 12.80 1.94 -9.35
CA TYR A 253 12.32 2.61 -10.56
C TYR A 253 12.44 4.14 -10.50
N GLY A 254 12.86 4.69 -9.35
CA GLY A 254 13.04 6.12 -9.10
C GLY A 254 13.05 6.42 -7.59
N GLU A 255 13.99 7.25 -7.15
CA GLU A 255 14.09 7.64 -5.73
C GLU A 255 13.04 8.65 -5.29
N ASP A 256 12.64 9.54 -6.19
CA ASP A 256 11.71 10.62 -5.90
C ASP A 256 10.39 10.48 -6.67
N VAL A 257 9.44 11.36 -6.36
CA VAL A 257 8.12 11.37 -7.01
C VAL A 257 8.20 11.70 -8.50
N ILE A 258 9.10 12.61 -8.93
CA ILE A 258 9.19 13.09 -10.31
C ILE A 258 9.73 12.02 -11.24
N THR A 259 10.79 11.33 -10.84
CA THR A 259 11.41 10.21 -11.54
C THR A 259 10.44 9.04 -11.67
N ARG A 260 9.63 8.76 -10.64
CA ARG A 260 8.55 7.77 -10.71
C ARG A 260 7.45 8.17 -11.68
N ILE A 261 7.01 9.43 -11.69
CA ILE A 261 6.05 9.93 -12.67
C ILE A 261 6.61 9.76 -14.09
N ALA A 262 7.89 10.10 -14.30
CA ALA A 262 8.56 9.89 -15.59
C ALA A 262 8.61 8.41 -15.97
N TYR A 263 8.90 7.51 -15.02
CA TYR A 263 8.89 6.07 -15.27
C TYR A 263 7.50 5.55 -15.64
N CYS A 264 6.43 6.06 -15.03
CA CYS A 264 5.05 5.72 -15.38
C CYS A 264 4.74 5.93 -16.88
N GLN A 265 5.39 6.92 -17.51
CA GLN A 265 5.20 7.25 -18.92
C GLN A 265 5.91 6.27 -19.89
N LYS A 266 6.81 5.43 -19.39
CA LYS A 266 7.41 4.35 -20.18
C LYS A 266 6.39 3.25 -20.44
N ARG A 267 6.57 2.46 -21.51
CA ARG A 267 5.68 1.34 -21.85
C ARG A 267 5.50 0.39 -20.65
N GLY A 268 4.28 0.31 -20.12
CA GLY A 268 3.93 -0.52 -18.96
C GLY A 268 4.47 -0.04 -17.62
N GLY A 269 5.05 1.17 -17.55
CA GLY A 269 5.71 1.71 -16.36
C GLY A 269 4.78 1.87 -15.16
N LEU A 270 3.58 2.43 -15.38
CA LEU A 270 2.56 2.59 -14.32
C LEU A 270 2.21 1.25 -13.68
N LYS A 271 1.96 0.22 -14.49
CA LYS A 271 1.62 -1.12 -13.99
C LYS A 271 2.75 -1.72 -13.16
N LYS A 272 4.02 -1.56 -13.59
CA LYS A 272 5.18 -2.04 -12.83
C LYS A 272 5.32 -1.35 -11.48
N LEU A 273 5.21 -0.03 -11.44
CA LEU A 273 5.27 0.75 -10.20
C LEU A 273 4.09 0.45 -9.27
N GLN A 274 2.88 0.25 -9.81
CA GLN A 274 1.70 -0.17 -9.05
C GLN A 274 1.87 -1.57 -8.46
N GLN A 275 2.45 -2.50 -9.22
CA GLN A 275 2.77 -3.84 -8.75
C GLN A 275 3.85 -3.82 -7.67
N ALA A 276 4.87 -2.96 -7.79
CA ALA A 276 5.95 -2.84 -6.81
C ALA A 276 5.44 -2.35 -5.44
N VAL A 277 4.62 -1.28 -5.40
CA VAL A 277 4.01 -0.81 -4.15
C VAL A 277 3.04 -1.86 -3.57
N THR A 278 2.26 -2.52 -4.42
CA THR A 278 1.33 -3.57 -3.99
C THR A 278 2.08 -4.79 -3.44
N ALA A 279 3.20 -5.18 -4.05
CA ALA A 279 4.05 -6.27 -3.57
C ALA A 279 4.64 -5.95 -2.19
N THR A 280 5.10 -4.72 -2.00
CA THR A 280 5.61 -4.23 -0.71
C THR A 280 4.51 -4.26 0.36
N ILE A 281 3.33 -3.69 0.08
CA ILE A 281 2.15 -3.76 0.97
C ILE A 281 1.83 -5.22 1.33
N ASN A 282 1.85 -6.13 0.36
CA ASN A 282 1.60 -7.55 0.61
C ASN A 282 2.68 -8.23 1.45
N GLY A 283 3.95 -7.78 1.35
CA GLY A 283 5.04 -8.18 2.23
C GLY A 283 4.74 -7.77 3.68
N VAL A 284 4.44 -6.49 3.88
CA VAL A 284 4.08 -5.93 5.20
C VAL A 284 2.86 -6.65 5.79
N ILE A 285 1.79 -6.89 5.02
CA ILE A 285 0.61 -7.65 5.49
C ILE A 285 1.00 -9.05 5.96
N ARG A 286 1.94 -9.72 5.27
CA ARG A 286 2.39 -11.06 5.62
C ARG A 286 3.08 -11.07 6.97
N GLU A 287 3.93 -10.10 7.23
CA GLU A 287 4.64 -9.93 8.50
C GLU A 287 3.68 -9.57 9.64
N LEU A 288 2.77 -8.61 9.42
CA LEU A 288 1.73 -8.26 10.39
C LEU A 288 0.89 -9.47 10.81
N LYS A 289 0.54 -10.33 9.85
CA LYS A 289 -0.19 -11.58 10.13
C LYS A 289 0.66 -12.61 10.87
N ALA A 290 1.94 -12.73 10.55
CA ALA A 290 2.85 -13.65 11.24
C ALA A 290 3.03 -13.26 12.71
N GLN A 291 3.17 -11.95 12.99
CA GLN A 291 3.29 -11.42 14.35
C GLN A 291 2.01 -11.57 15.17
N SER A 292 0.85 -11.31 14.57
CA SER A 292 -0.45 -11.27 15.28
C SER A 292 -1.22 -12.58 15.30
N GLN A 293 -0.87 -13.54 14.44
CA GLN A 293 -1.59 -14.80 14.23
C GLN A 293 -3.08 -14.64 13.81
N ILE A 294 -3.45 -13.47 13.27
CA ILE A 294 -4.84 -13.19 12.85
C ILE A 294 -5.11 -13.69 11.44
N ASP A 295 -6.30 -14.26 11.26
CA ASP A 295 -6.84 -14.64 9.95
C ASP A 295 -7.29 -13.39 9.17
N ALA A 296 -6.80 -13.26 7.94
CA ALA A 296 -7.08 -12.14 7.03
C ALA A 296 -8.59 -11.96 6.73
N LYS A 297 -9.42 -12.99 6.96
CA LYS A 297 -10.88 -12.87 6.80
C LYS A 297 -11.54 -11.91 7.80
N TYR A 298 -10.87 -11.63 8.93
CA TYR A 298 -11.37 -10.73 9.97
C TYR A 298 -10.93 -9.27 9.79
N ILE A 299 -10.07 -9.00 8.81
CA ILE A 299 -9.75 -7.64 8.38
C ILE A 299 -10.97 -7.08 7.65
N GLY A 300 -11.48 -5.95 8.12
CA GLY A 300 -12.69 -5.32 7.58
C GLY A 300 -12.42 -4.24 6.53
N HIS A 301 -11.37 -3.44 6.73
CA HIS A 301 -10.94 -2.39 5.81
C HIS A 301 -9.44 -2.12 5.92
N ILE A 302 -8.95 -1.35 4.96
CA ILE A 302 -7.63 -0.74 4.93
C ILE A 302 -7.82 0.77 4.88
N ILE A 303 -7.08 1.52 5.69
CA ILE A 303 -6.90 2.96 5.51
C ILE A 303 -5.46 3.26 5.09
N LEU A 304 -5.31 4.25 4.22
CA LEU A 304 -4.04 4.58 3.62
C LEU A 304 -3.79 6.08 3.60
N ALA A 305 -2.62 6.48 4.09
CA ALA A 305 -2.05 7.81 3.96
C ALA A 305 -0.81 7.73 3.07
N GLY A 306 -0.48 8.82 2.40
CA GLY A 306 0.64 8.92 1.47
C GLY A 306 0.46 10.11 0.54
N ASN A 307 1.56 10.59 -0.03
CA ASN A 307 1.51 11.73 -0.94
C ASN A 307 0.65 11.42 -2.19
N THR A 308 0.24 12.46 -2.90
CA THR A 308 -0.69 12.37 -4.03
C THR A 308 -0.18 11.45 -5.14
N THR A 309 1.13 11.49 -5.43
CA THR A 309 1.76 10.63 -6.44
C THR A 309 1.73 9.16 -6.02
N MET A 310 2.10 8.85 -4.78
CA MET A 310 2.07 7.48 -4.24
C MET A 310 0.65 6.90 -4.26
N THR A 311 -0.32 7.71 -3.83
CA THR A 311 -1.74 7.34 -3.82
C THR A 311 -2.24 7.02 -5.24
N GLN A 312 -1.98 7.90 -6.22
CA GLN A 312 -2.40 7.67 -7.60
C GLN A 312 -1.76 6.42 -8.22
N ILE A 313 -0.45 6.21 -8.01
CA ILE A 313 0.24 5.04 -8.55
C ILE A 313 -0.33 3.74 -7.95
N LEU A 314 -0.56 3.68 -6.63
CA LEU A 314 -1.17 2.51 -5.99
C LEU A 314 -2.56 2.20 -6.55
N LEU A 315 -3.37 3.23 -6.78
CA LEU A 315 -4.69 3.12 -7.37
C LEU A 315 -4.66 2.77 -8.88
N GLY A 316 -3.48 2.70 -9.49
CA GLY A 316 -3.32 2.44 -10.92
C GLY A 316 -3.76 3.60 -11.81
N LEU A 317 -3.70 4.83 -11.30
CA LEU A 317 -4.08 6.06 -11.98
C LEU A 317 -2.83 6.77 -12.51
N ASP A 318 -2.88 7.27 -13.75
CA ASP A 318 -1.75 7.93 -14.39
C ASP A 318 -1.40 9.27 -13.67
N PRO A 319 -0.18 9.40 -13.11
CA PRO A 319 0.22 10.62 -12.40
C PRO A 319 0.85 11.69 -13.31
N LYS A 320 0.83 11.51 -14.64
CA LYS A 320 1.47 12.42 -15.62
C LYS A 320 1.30 13.91 -15.33
N TYR A 321 0.05 14.34 -15.06
CA TYR A 321 -0.30 15.75 -14.97
C TYR A 321 0.02 16.40 -13.62
N ILE A 322 0.42 15.61 -12.61
CA ILE A 322 0.90 16.12 -11.31
C ILE A 322 2.13 17.02 -11.52
N ARG A 323 3.06 16.59 -12.39
CA ARG A 323 4.33 17.31 -12.64
C ARG A 323 4.28 18.34 -13.78
N LEU A 324 3.17 18.44 -14.51
CA LEU A 324 3.05 19.32 -15.67
C LEU A 324 2.18 20.51 -15.31
N ALA A 325 2.65 21.73 -15.57
CA ALA A 325 1.87 22.94 -15.34
C ALA A 325 0.48 22.82 -16.02
N PRO A 326 -0.62 23.12 -15.31
CA PRO A 326 -0.71 23.79 -14.00
C PRO A 326 -0.76 22.85 -12.76
N TYR A 327 -0.08 21.70 -12.81
CA TYR A 327 0.14 20.76 -11.70
C TYR A 327 -1.16 20.18 -11.12
N THR A 328 -1.96 19.53 -11.97
CA THR A 328 -3.29 19.04 -11.60
C THR A 328 -3.28 17.54 -11.31
N PRO A 329 -3.63 17.11 -10.08
CA PRO A 329 -3.85 15.69 -9.80
C PRO A 329 -5.18 15.24 -10.41
N ILE A 330 -5.34 13.92 -10.57
CA ILE A 330 -6.57 13.36 -11.16
C ILE A 330 -7.79 13.55 -10.26
N ALA A 331 -7.57 13.48 -8.94
CA ALA A 331 -8.57 13.71 -7.91
C ALA A 331 -7.90 13.95 -6.56
N ASN A 332 -8.58 14.73 -5.72
CA ASN A 332 -8.21 14.96 -4.32
C ASN A 332 -8.95 14.03 -3.35
N PHE A 333 -10.09 13.48 -3.79
CA PHE A 333 -10.92 12.57 -3.01
C PHE A 333 -11.20 11.32 -3.83
N PHE A 334 -10.74 10.17 -3.37
CA PHE A 334 -11.00 8.90 -4.03
C PHE A 334 -12.15 8.16 -3.33
N PRO A 335 -13.12 7.61 -4.08
CA PRO A 335 -14.12 6.72 -3.49
C PRO A 335 -13.44 5.45 -2.97
N PRO A 336 -14.02 4.78 -1.96
CA PRO A 336 -13.47 3.53 -1.45
C PRO A 336 -13.38 2.47 -2.57
N VAL A 337 -12.21 1.86 -2.72
CA VAL A 337 -11.94 0.84 -3.75
C VAL A 337 -11.82 -0.54 -3.11
N ARG A 338 -12.02 -1.60 -3.89
CA ARG A 338 -11.78 -2.96 -3.39
C ARG A 338 -10.28 -3.21 -3.32
N ALA A 339 -9.78 -3.61 -2.15
CA ALA A 339 -8.34 -3.86 -1.99
C ALA A 339 -7.84 -4.95 -2.95
N ASN A 340 -8.65 -5.97 -3.20
CA ASN A 340 -8.30 -7.07 -4.10
C ASN A 340 -8.19 -6.66 -5.57
N SER A 341 -8.89 -5.61 -6.05
CA SER A 341 -8.78 -5.15 -7.43
C SER A 341 -7.46 -4.45 -7.69
N LEU A 342 -6.78 -4.00 -6.63
CA LEU A 342 -5.44 -3.44 -6.67
C LEU A 342 -4.34 -4.52 -6.54
N GLY A 343 -4.72 -5.79 -6.32
CA GLY A 343 -3.77 -6.88 -6.08
C GLY A 343 -3.34 -7.07 -4.62
N ILE A 344 -3.95 -6.35 -3.67
CA ILE A 344 -3.69 -6.52 -2.23
C ILE A 344 -4.34 -7.83 -1.73
N LYS A 345 -3.56 -8.67 -1.05
CA LYS A 345 -3.89 -10.04 -0.64
C LYS A 345 -4.66 -10.08 0.67
N VAL A 346 -5.89 -9.57 0.64
CA VAL A 346 -6.85 -9.56 1.76
C VAL A 346 -8.19 -10.17 1.35
N GLY A 347 -9.13 -10.28 2.30
CA GLY A 347 -10.49 -10.76 2.02
C GLY A 347 -11.19 -9.95 0.93
N LYS A 348 -12.05 -10.60 0.13
CA LYS A 348 -12.75 -9.94 -1.00
C LYS A 348 -13.71 -8.83 -0.57
N GLN A 349 -14.12 -8.83 0.70
CA GLN A 349 -14.97 -7.82 1.32
C GLN A 349 -14.22 -6.52 1.66
N VAL A 350 -12.88 -6.55 1.69
CA VAL A 350 -12.08 -5.45 2.23
C VAL A 350 -12.05 -4.28 1.27
N TYR A 351 -12.47 -3.12 1.76
CA TYR A 351 -12.33 -1.84 1.09
C TYR A 351 -11.04 -1.15 1.53
N LEU A 352 -10.39 -0.46 0.60
CA LEU A 352 -9.30 0.46 0.84
C LEU A 352 -9.85 1.89 0.78
N PHE A 353 -9.56 2.65 1.83
CA PHE A 353 -9.84 4.08 1.97
C PHE A 353 -8.53 4.84 1.90
N THR A 354 -8.52 5.97 1.21
CA THR A 354 -7.37 6.88 1.18
C THR A 354 -7.70 8.13 1.97
N PHE A 355 -6.71 8.69 2.66
CA PHE A 355 -6.78 10.08 3.08
C PHE A 355 -6.91 10.99 1.86
N PRO A 356 -7.64 12.12 1.97
CA PRO A 356 -7.76 13.06 0.87
C PRO A 356 -6.44 13.78 0.63
N SER A 357 -6.15 14.09 -0.62
CA SER A 357 -5.03 14.94 -1.03
C SER A 357 -5.47 16.41 -1.10
N VAL A 358 -4.53 17.33 -0.90
CA VAL A 358 -4.79 18.78 -1.01
C VAL A 358 -4.42 19.27 -2.41
N ALA A 359 -3.24 18.91 -2.88
CA ALA A 359 -2.68 19.33 -4.16
C ALA A 359 -1.74 18.26 -4.74
N SER A 360 -1.05 18.56 -5.84
CA SER A 360 -0.10 17.65 -6.50
C SER A 360 1.04 17.17 -5.59
N TYR A 361 1.57 18.06 -4.74
CA TYR A 361 2.71 17.76 -3.86
C TYR A 361 2.34 17.70 -2.37
N VAL A 362 1.06 17.92 -2.02
CA VAL A 362 0.58 17.80 -0.64
C VAL A 362 -0.55 16.78 -0.60
N GLY A 363 -0.26 15.59 -0.06
CA GLY A 363 -1.16 14.46 -0.10
C GLY A 363 -1.83 14.11 1.23
N GLY A 364 -2.26 12.86 1.31
CA GLY A 364 -3.03 12.36 2.45
C GLY A 364 -2.20 12.01 3.68
N ASP A 365 -0.89 11.82 3.51
CA ASP A 365 0.12 11.80 4.56
C ASP A 365 0.07 13.07 5.42
N ILE A 366 0.15 14.24 4.78
CA ILE A 366 0.13 15.53 5.48
C ILE A 366 -1.23 15.75 6.16
N VAL A 367 -2.33 15.43 5.49
CA VAL A 367 -3.66 15.53 6.09
C VAL A 367 -3.78 14.60 7.30
N SER A 368 -3.28 13.36 7.21
CA SER A 368 -3.25 12.41 8.33
C SER A 368 -2.42 12.95 9.50
N GLY A 369 -1.24 13.49 9.22
CA GLY A 369 -0.37 14.12 10.22
C GLY A 369 -1.04 15.29 10.94
N ILE A 370 -1.69 16.20 10.21
CA ILE A 370 -2.43 17.34 10.78
C ILE A 370 -3.62 16.90 11.64
N VAL A 371 -4.32 15.85 11.21
CA VAL A 371 -5.41 15.26 11.97
C VAL A 371 -4.89 14.64 13.27
N GLY A 372 -3.80 13.86 13.22
CA GLY A 372 -3.20 13.23 14.39
C GLY A 372 -2.53 14.21 15.36
N ALA A 373 -1.88 15.25 14.85
CA ALA A 373 -1.27 16.31 15.65
C ALA A 373 -2.29 17.28 16.27
N GLY A 374 -3.53 17.27 15.77
CA GLY A 374 -4.61 18.11 16.28
C GLY A 374 -4.44 19.59 15.97
N VAL A 375 -3.69 19.96 14.91
CA VAL A 375 -3.45 21.37 14.54
C VAL A 375 -4.78 22.10 14.28
N HIS A 376 -5.71 21.41 13.62
CA HIS A 376 -7.08 21.88 13.35
C HIS A 376 -7.93 22.14 14.61
N GLN A 377 -7.48 21.72 15.80
CA GLN A 377 -8.16 21.94 17.08
C GLN A 377 -7.58 23.12 17.88
N ARG A 378 -6.41 23.62 17.49
CA ARG A 378 -5.65 24.62 18.24
C ARG A 378 -6.01 26.02 17.77
N LYS A 379 -6.14 26.97 18.70
CA LYS A 379 -6.27 28.39 18.36
C LYS A 379 -4.93 29.06 18.09
N ASN A 380 -3.88 28.58 18.76
CA ASN A 380 -2.53 29.10 18.59
C ASN A 380 -1.98 28.72 17.21
N LEU A 381 -1.22 29.65 16.62
CA LEU A 381 -0.48 29.41 15.40
C LEU A 381 0.52 28.25 15.60
N THR A 382 0.44 27.26 14.73
CA THR A 382 1.26 26.05 14.79
C THR A 382 2.02 25.89 13.48
N LEU A 383 3.32 25.64 13.57
CA LEU A 383 4.15 25.17 12.47
C LEU A 383 4.30 23.66 12.61
N PHE A 384 3.75 22.93 11.64
CA PHE A 384 3.92 21.49 11.48
C PHE A 384 4.89 21.25 10.32
N ILE A 385 5.89 20.40 10.55
CA ILE A 385 6.91 20.05 9.56
C ILE A 385 6.93 18.53 9.49
N ASP A 386 6.68 18.00 8.30
CA ASP A 386 6.91 16.60 7.98
C ASP A 386 8.31 16.45 7.38
N VAL A 387 9.19 15.75 8.09
CA VAL A 387 10.57 15.55 7.67
C VAL A 387 10.65 14.22 6.93
N GLY A 388 10.37 14.28 5.63
CA GLY A 388 10.45 13.15 4.71
C GLY A 388 11.27 13.45 3.47
N THR A 389 10.98 12.74 2.38
CA THR A 389 11.69 12.92 1.09
C THR A 389 11.47 14.29 0.45
N ASN A 390 10.27 14.90 0.59
CA ASN A 390 9.97 16.18 -0.06
C ASN A 390 9.97 17.38 0.90
N GLY A 391 9.83 17.17 2.21
CA GLY A 391 9.93 18.23 3.21
C GLY A 391 8.69 19.13 3.20
N GLU A 392 7.58 18.62 3.70
CA GLU A 392 6.30 19.29 3.67
C GLU A 392 6.07 20.14 4.93
N ILE A 393 5.53 21.35 4.76
CA ILE A 393 5.21 22.25 5.88
C ILE A 393 3.75 22.66 5.87
N VAL A 394 3.20 22.84 7.07
CA VAL A 394 1.87 23.41 7.29
C VAL A 394 1.95 24.46 8.39
N VAL A 395 1.42 25.65 8.12
CA VAL A 395 1.31 26.74 9.09
C VAL A 395 -0.15 27.12 9.24
N GLY A 396 -0.65 27.16 10.47
CA GLY A 396 -2.02 27.57 10.72
C GLY A 396 -2.56 27.20 12.10
N ASN A 397 -3.87 27.22 12.21
CA ASN A 397 -4.64 26.92 13.42
C ASN A 397 -6.04 26.39 13.02
N SER A 398 -7.00 26.40 13.95
CA SER A 398 -8.38 25.93 13.72
C SER A 398 -9.16 26.74 12.69
N ASP A 399 -8.75 27.98 12.41
CA ASP A 399 -9.52 28.94 11.60
C ASP A 399 -8.99 28.98 10.16
N TRP A 400 -7.68 28.82 9.98
CA TRP A 400 -7.03 28.76 8.66
C TRP A 400 -5.76 27.92 8.69
N MET A 401 -5.41 27.33 7.55
CA MET A 401 -4.15 26.61 7.35
C MET A 401 -3.62 26.86 5.94
N VAL A 402 -2.31 27.00 5.80
CA VAL A 402 -1.58 27.05 4.52
C VAL A 402 -0.51 25.98 4.54
N THR A 403 -0.20 25.42 3.37
CA THR A 403 0.78 24.34 3.22
C THR A 403 1.69 24.60 2.02
N ALA A 404 2.92 24.10 2.10
CA ALA A 404 3.89 24.10 1.02
C ALA A 404 4.67 22.77 1.03
N SER A 405 5.19 22.41 -0.14
CA SER A 405 6.04 21.25 -0.38
C SER A 405 7.08 21.61 -1.43
#